data_AF-A0A1Y5F8Z3-F1
#
_entry.id   AF-A0A1Y5F8Z3-F1
#
_cell.length_a   1.000
_cell.length_b   1.000
_cell.length_c   1.000
_cell.angle_alpha   90.00
_cell.angle_beta   90.00
_cell.angle_gamma   90.00
#
_symmetry.space_group_name_H-M   'P 1'
#
loop_
_entity.id
_entity.type
_entity.pdbx_description
1 polymer ?
#
loop_
_entity_poly.entity_id
_entity_poly.type
_entity_poly.pdbx_seq_one_letter_code
_entity_poly.pdbx_strand_id
1 'polypeptide(L)'
;MVKRLMLIFLLFNSIASARSLTRRLHVASVKTISKTKKYNVTFKEMAAFYSSKEDTIKCLASSAKNNESVLVKWDMETLEIQKCKK
;
A
#
# COMPACT_ATOMS: atom_id res chain seq x y z
N MET A 1 9.86 -7.56 43.43
CA MET A 1 9.02 -8.15 42.36
C MET A 1 8.53 -7.14 41.30
N VAL A 2 8.50 -5.83 41.57
CA VAL A 2 7.99 -4.80 40.62
C VAL A 2 8.89 -4.61 39.38
N LYS A 3 10.22 -4.73 39.51
CA LYS A 3 11.17 -4.52 38.40
C LYS A 3 11.04 -5.52 37.25
N ARG A 4 10.60 -6.76 37.49
CA ARG A 4 10.42 -7.78 36.44
C ARG A 4 9.17 -7.51 35.59
N LEU A 5 8.13 -6.91 36.17
CA LEU A 5 6.89 -6.60 35.45
C LEU A 5 7.10 -5.47 34.42
N MET A 6 7.95 -4.50 34.75
CA MET A 6 8.24 -3.35 33.90
C MET A 6 9.01 -3.74 32.62
N LEU A 7 9.87 -4.76 32.71
CA LEU A 7 10.64 -5.28 31.58
C LEU A 7 9.77 -6.01 30.55
N ILE A 8 8.72 -6.70 31.01
CA ILE A 8 7.76 -7.38 30.14
C ILE A 8 6.94 -6.34 29.36
N PHE A 9 6.53 -5.24 30.00
CA PHE A 9 5.74 -4.18 29.35
C PHE A 9 6.49 -3.43 28.23
N LEU A 10 7.82 -3.31 28.33
CA LEU A 10 8.64 -2.66 27.31
C LEU A 10 8.81 -3.52 26.04
N LEU A 11 8.83 -4.85 26.17
CA LEU A 11 9.02 -5.77 25.03
C LEU A 11 7.76 -5.91 24.15
N PHE A 12 6.56 -5.74 24.72
CA PHE A 12 5.31 -5.83 23.95
C PHE A 12 5.05 -4.62 23.02
N ASN A 13 5.62 -3.45 23.32
CA ASN A 13 5.38 -2.24 22.51
C ASN A 13 6.12 -2.24 21.16
N SER A 14 7.15 -3.07 21.00
CA SER A 14 7.97 -3.13 19.78
C SER A 14 7.30 -3.82 18.59
N ILE A 15 6.15 -4.49 18.78
CA ILE A 15 5.52 -5.30 17.72
C ILE A 15 4.56 -4.45 16.86
N ALA A 16 4.21 -3.24 17.30
CA ALA A 16 3.35 -2.33 16.55
C ALA A 16 4.13 -1.52 15.49
N SER A 17 4.93 -2.21 14.65
CA SER A 17 5.45 -1.61 13.43
C SER A 17 4.33 -1.56 12.39
N ALA A 18 3.96 -0.37 11.95
CA ALA A 18 2.92 -0.20 10.94
C ALA A 18 3.41 -0.77 9.60
N ARG A 19 2.91 -1.94 9.20
CA ARG A 19 3.25 -2.61 7.93
C ARG A 19 2.76 -1.89 6.69
N SER A 20 1.91 -0.88 6.86
CA SER A 20 1.26 -0.18 5.75
C SER A 20 1.66 1.29 5.71
N LEU A 21 1.97 1.79 4.51
CA LEU A 21 2.20 3.20 4.25
C LEU A 21 1.03 3.79 3.47
N THR A 22 0.70 5.05 3.75
CA THR A 22 -0.34 5.78 3.01
C THR A 22 0.25 7.06 2.45
N ARG A 23 0.09 7.31 1.15
CA ARG A 23 0.61 8.51 0.48
C ARG A 23 -0.27 8.90 -0.71
N ARG A 24 -0.29 10.21 -1.00
CA ARG A 24 -0.90 10.73 -2.22
C ARG A 24 0.08 10.60 -3.37
N LEU A 25 -0.34 9.92 -4.44
CA LEU A 25 0.51 9.54 -5.58
C LEU A 25 -0.24 9.74 -6.90
N HIS A 26 0.50 9.92 -7.99
CA HIS A 26 -0.06 9.93 -9.34
C HIS A 26 0.17 8.57 -9.99
N VAL A 27 -0.90 7.92 -10.41
CA VAL A 27 -0.81 6.64 -11.12
C VAL A 27 -0.22 6.87 -12.51
N ALA A 28 0.90 6.23 -12.80
CA ALA A 28 1.56 6.31 -14.11
C ALA A 28 0.97 5.27 -15.09
N SER A 29 0.81 4.03 -14.64
CA SER A 29 0.28 2.95 -15.47
C SER A 29 -0.34 1.85 -14.62
N VAL A 30 -1.39 1.23 -15.16
CA VAL A 30 -2.06 0.04 -14.62
C VAL A 30 -2.05 -1.05 -15.69
N LYS A 31 -1.45 -2.20 -15.41
CA LYS A 31 -1.34 -3.34 -16.34
C LYS A 31 -1.84 -4.62 -15.69
N THR A 32 -2.66 -5.40 -16.39
CA THR A 32 -3.10 -6.72 -15.92
C THR A 32 -1.98 -7.74 -16.02
N ILE A 33 -1.79 -8.55 -14.97
CA ILE A 33 -0.89 -9.71 -15.01
C ILE A 33 -1.67 -10.87 -15.65
N SER A 34 -1.31 -11.22 -16.88
CA SER A 34 -2.03 -12.20 -17.71
C SER A 34 -2.36 -13.48 -16.93
N LYS A 35 -3.60 -13.96 -17.10
CA LYS A 35 -4.20 -15.15 -16.42
C LYS A 35 -4.48 -15.01 -14.92
N THR A 36 -4.28 -13.84 -14.30
CA THR A 36 -4.63 -13.59 -12.88
C THR A 36 -5.50 -12.34 -12.73
N LYS A 37 -6.38 -12.31 -11.72
CA LYS A 37 -7.12 -11.09 -11.30
C LYS A 37 -6.22 -10.09 -10.53
N LYS A 38 -4.93 -10.05 -10.88
CA LYS A 38 -3.93 -9.18 -10.26
C LYS A 38 -3.45 -8.16 -11.28
N TYR A 39 -3.16 -6.97 -10.79
CA TYR A 39 -2.73 -5.83 -11.59
C TYR A 39 -1.41 -5.29 -11.07
N ASN A 40 -0.51 -4.98 -11.98
CA ASN A 40 0.70 -4.21 -11.72
C ASN A 40 0.42 -2.72 -11.88
N VAL A 41 0.79 -1.94 -10.88
CA VAL A 41 0.54 -0.51 -10.77
C VAL A 41 1.88 0.18 -10.56
N THR A 42 2.07 1.29 -11.26
CA THR A 42 3.27 2.14 -11.12
C THR A 42 2.83 3.57 -10.83
N PHE A 43 3.64 4.29 -10.06
CA PHE A 43 3.40 5.68 -9.69
C PHE A 43 4.50 6.56 -10.27
N LYS A 44 4.19 7.83 -10.55
CA LYS A 44 5.18 8.76 -11.10
C LYS A 44 6.29 9.08 -10.10
N GLU A 45 5.96 9.08 -8.81
CA GLU A 45 6.86 9.43 -7.72
C GLU A 45 7.68 8.25 -7.20
N MET A 46 7.43 7.03 -7.68
CA MET A 46 8.01 5.80 -7.14
C MET A 46 8.54 4.91 -8.26
N ALA A 47 9.76 4.39 -8.08
CA ALA A 47 10.39 3.49 -9.05
C ALA A 47 9.91 2.02 -8.94
N ALA A 48 9.14 1.68 -7.90
CA ALA A 48 8.71 0.31 -7.63
C ALA A 48 7.43 -0.08 -8.39
N PHE A 49 7.27 -1.39 -8.61
CA PHE A 49 6.04 -1.99 -9.11
C PHE A 49 5.18 -2.47 -7.92
N TYR A 50 3.92 -2.05 -7.92
CA TYR A 50 2.95 -2.39 -6.88
C TYR A 50 1.95 -3.39 -7.42
N SER A 51 1.46 -4.28 -6.57
CA SER A 51 0.42 -5.23 -6.93
C SER A 51 -0.95 -4.76 -6.40
N SER A 52 -2.01 -5.03 -7.15
CA SER A 52 -3.36 -4.61 -6.77
C SER A 52 -4.38 -5.69 -7.13
N LYS A 53 -5.43 -5.80 -6.32
CA LYS A 53 -6.63 -6.60 -6.59
C LYS A 53 -7.66 -5.79 -7.39
N GLU A 54 -8.72 -6.48 -7.83
CA GLU A 54 -9.80 -5.95 -8.66
C GLU A 54 -10.57 -4.80 -7.96
N ASP A 55 -10.65 -4.84 -6.64
CA ASP A 55 -11.45 -3.95 -5.80
C ASP A 55 -10.96 -2.50 -5.82
N THR A 56 -9.65 -2.29 -5.94
CA THR A 56 -9.01 -0.96 -5.96
C THR A 56 -8.70 -0.48 -7.38
N ILE A 57 -8.86 -1.33 -8.40
CA ILE A 57 -8.38 -1.04 -9.75
C ILE A 57 -9.16 0.08 -10.44
N LYS A 58 -10.47 0.17 -10.22
CA LYS A 58 -11.32 1.21 -10.82
C LYS A 58 -10.86 2.60 -10.40
N CYS A 59 -10.47 2.76 -9.13
CA CYS A 59 -9.95 4.00 -8.57
C CYS A 59 -8.60 4.36 -9.22
N LEU A 60 -7.67 3.41 -9.27
CA LEU A 60 -6.33 3.60 -9.83
C LEU A 60 -6.35 3.87 -11.34
N ALA A 61 -7.15 3.11 -12.10
CA ALA A 61 -7.30 3.28 -13.54
C ALA A 61 -7.94 4.63 -13.90
N SER A 62 -8.91 5.08 -13.12
CA SER A 62 -9.50 6.41 -13.31
C SER A 62 -8.49 7.53 -13.01
N SER A 63 -7.66 7.37 -11.97
CA SER A 63 -6.59 8.32 -11.65
C SER A 63 -5.55 8.39 -12.79
N ALA A 64 -5.15 7.23 -13.34
CA ALA A 64 -4.22 7.18 -14.47
C ALA A 64 -4.80 7.87 -15.71
N LYS A 65 -6.09 7.66 -16.00
CA LYS A 65 -6.78 8.29 -17.14
C LYS A 65 -6.91 9.81 -16.99
N ASN A 66 -7.26 10.28 -15.79
CA ASN A 66 -7.53 11.69 -15.52
C ASN A 66 -6.28 12.48 -15.11
N ASN A 67 -5.14 11.80 -14.93
CA ASN A 67 -3.92 12.39 -14.37
C ASN A 67 -4.13 13.06 -12.99
N GLU A 68 -5.02 12.50 -12.18
CA GLU A 68 -5.36 13.00 -10.84
C GLU A 68 -4.58 12.27 -9.77
N SER A 69 -4.15 12.98 -8.72
CA SER A 69 -3.51 12.37 -7.56
C SER A 69 -4.52 11.59 -6.71
N VAL A 70 -4.17 10.41 -6.23
CA VAL A 70 -5.02 9.59 -5.33
C VAL A 70 -4.27 9.22 -4.06
N LEU A 71 -5.02 9.09 -2.96
CA LEU A 71 -4.50 8.58 -1.70
C LEU A 71 -4.47 7.05 -1.74
N VAL A 72 -3.27 6.49 -1.74
CA VAL A 72 -3.04 5.04 -1.82
C VAL A 72 -2.48 4.55 -0.49
N LYS A 73 -3.04 3.45 0.01
CA LYS A 73 -2.48 2.68 1.13
C LYS A 73 -1.96 1.35 0.60
N TRP A 74 -0.71 1.03 0.90
CA TRP A 74 -0.08 -0.23 0.50
C TRP A 74 0.69 -0.86 1.65
N ASP A 75 0.95 -2.15 1.55
CA ASP A 75 1.85 -2.89 2.43
C ASP A 75 3.30 -2.66 2.01
N MET A 76 4.17 -2.23 2.93
CA MET A 76 5.57 -1.90 2.62
C MET A 76 6.43 -3.12 2.31
N GLU A 77 6.04 -4.31 2.81
CA GLU A 77 6.78 -5.55 2.61
C GLU A 77 6.39 -6.21 1.28
N THR A 78 5.08 -6.31 1.01
CA THR A 78 4.57 -6.99 -0.20
C THR A 78 4.33 -6.05 -1.39
N LEU A 79 4.33 -4.74 -1.16
CA LEU A 79 3.93 -3.71 -2.13
C LEU A 79 2.52 -3.93 -2.69
N GLU A 80 1.66 -4.61 -1.93
CA GLU A 80 0.25 -4.80 -2.27
C GLU A 80 -0.58 -3.57 -1.87
N ILE A 81 -1.29 -2.99 -2.83
CA ILE A 81 -2.22 -1.89 -2.63
C ILE A 81 -3.46 -2.43 -1.91
N GLN A 82 -3.68 -1.93 -0.69
CA GLN A 82 -4.79 -2.31 0.17
C GLN A 82 -6.00 -1.40 -0.03
N LYS A 83 -5.79 -0.08 -0.26
CA LYS A 83 -6.88 0.90 -0.44
C LYS A 83 -6.49 2.01 -1.41
N CYS A 84 -7.48 2.51 -2.14
CA CYS A 84 -7.39 3.70 -2.98
C CYS A 84 -8.56 4.63 -2.68
N LYS A 85 -8.28 5.93 -2.48
CA LYS A 85 -9.27 6.98 -2.27
C LYS A 85 -8.92 8.18 -3.16
N LYS A 86 -9.90 8.70 -3.89
CA LYS A 86 -9.77 9.95 -4.63
C LYS A 86 -9.82 11.14 -3.67
#